data_AF-A0A939VRF5-F1
#
_entry.id   AF-A0A939VRF5-F1
#
_cell.length_a   1.000
_cell.length_b   1.000
_cell.length_c   1.000
_cell.angle_alpha   90.00
_cell.angle_beta   90.00
_cell.angle_gamma   90.00
#
_symmetry.space_group_name_H-M   'P 1'
#
loop_
_entity.id
_entity.type
_entity.pdbx_description
1 polymer ?
#
loop_
_entity_poly.entity_id
_entity_poly.type
_entity_poly.pdbx_seq_one_letter_code
_entity_poly.pdbx_strand_id
1 'polypeptide(L)'
;MSKKNNKLTLWERYLTKEIGIEFKACLYFFAILFFYCVYQMFQGVFEASMLHMAEMILSCYIIGYVQVYCYKNFDEADSLGVSEWMGIIACTCFYTLLSYFLEWFDKNWWWTLGFMAYVIVMYVCVYYIYKSKRRIDDKRLNEDLRLFQAEHKNVHDKDE
;
A
#
# COMPACT_ATOMS: atom_id res chain seq x y z
N MET A 1 34.61 0.16 -23.43
CA MET A 1 33.91 -0.47 -22.29
C MET A 1 32.41 -0.27 -22.51
N SER A 2 31.68 -1.34 -22.87
CA SER A 2 30.31 -1.25 -23.41
C SER A 2 29.29 -0.87 -22.33
N LYS A 3 28.44 0.13 -22.62
CA LYS A 3 27.28 0.57 -21.83
C LYS A 3 26.34 -0.63 -21.59
N LYS A 4 26.47 -1.28 -20.43
CA LYS A 4 25.50 -2.28 -19.98
C LYS A 4 24.22 -1.53 -19.61
N ASN A 5 23.23 -1.59 -20.49
CA ASN A 5 21.87 -1.10 -20.29
C ASN A 5 21.36 -1.63 -18.93
N ASN A 6 21.25 -0.75 -17.94
CA ASN A 6 20.72 -1.03 -16.61
C ASN A 6 19.18 -1.14 -16.66
N LYS A 7 18.66 -2.01 -17.54
CA LYS A 7 17.24 -2.33 -17.59
C LYS A 7 17.03 -3.57 -16.73
N LEU A 8 16.43 -3.37 -15.55
CA LEU A 8 15.90 -4.46 -14.72
C LEU A 8 15.24 -5.52 -15.61
N THR A 9 15.62 -6.77 -15.39
CA THR A 9 15.03 -7.91 -16.10
C THR A 9 13.52 -7.96 -15.85
N LEU A 10 12.76 -8.54 -16.78
CA LEU A 10 11.30 -8.68 -16.63
C LEU A 10 10.93 -9.41 -15.32
N TRP A 11 11.78 -10.34 -14.89
CA TRP A 11 11.65 -11.05 -13.63
C TRP A 11 11.80 -10.14 -12.41
N GLU A 12 12.86 -9.32 -12.35
CA GLU A 12 13.08 -8.40 -11.23
C GLU A 12 11.96 -7.35 -11.12
N ARG A 13 11.42 -6.89 -12.26
CA ARG A 13 10.26 -5.98 -12.28
C ARG A 13 9.00 -6.64 -11.76
N TYR A 14 8.77 -7.90 -12.13
CA TYR A 14 7.65 -8.68 -11.63
C TYR A 14 7.78 -8.90 -10.12
N LEU A 15 8.94 -9.38 -9.67
CA LEU A 15 9.23 -9.65 -8.27
C LEU A 15 9.09 -8.39 -7.39
N THR A 16 9.55 -7.23 -7.86
CA THR A 16 9.40 -5.96 -7.14
C THR A 16 7.93 -5.57 -6.97
N LYS A 17 7.11 -5.80 -8.00
CA LYS A 17 5.66 -5.56 -7.92
C LYS A 17 4.99 -6.51 -6.94
N GLU A 18 5.31 -7.80 -7.02
CA GLU A 18 4.74 -8.83 -6.15
C GLU A 18 5.07 -8.55 -4.68
N ILE A 19 6.33 -8.24 -4.36
CA ILE A 19 6.72 -7.80 -3.01
C ILE A 19 5.92 -6.57 -2.56
N GLY A 20 5.70 -5.59 -3.45
CA GLY A 20 4.86 -4.43 -3.15
C GLY A 20 3.41 -4.79 -2.81
N ILE A 21 2.83 -5.75 -3.53
CA ILE A 21 1.48 -6.27 -3.28
C ILE A 21 1.42 -6.95 -1.91
N GLU A 22 2.38 -7.82 -1.59
CA GLU A 22 2.46 -8.53 -0.31
C GLU A 22 2.48 -7.57 0.89
N PHE A 23 3.32 -6.52 0.83
CA PHE A 23 3.39 -5.53 1.89
C PHE A 23 2.09 -4.76 2.07
N LYS A 24 1.43 -4.37 0.96
CA LYS A 24 0.14 -3.66 1.01
C LYS A 24 -0.96 -4.53 1.56
N ALA A 25 -1.06 -5.78 1.09
CA ALA A 25 -2.04 -6.75 1.54
C ALA A 25 -1.92 -6.99 3.05
N CYS A 26 -0.69 -7.19 3.55
CA CYS A 26 -0.43 -7.34 4.98
C CYS A 26 -0.80 -6.10 5.79
N LEU A 27 -0.46 -4.90 5.30
CA LEU A 27 -0.75 -3.65 6.00
C LEU A 27 -2.26 -3.39 6.10
N TYR A 28 -2.99 -3.56 5.00
CA TYR A 28 -4.44 -3.39 4.97
C TYR A 28 -5.14 -4.48 5.79
N PHE A 29 -4.69 -5.73 5.70
CA PHE A 29 -5.22 -6.82 6.53
C PHE A 29 -5.08 -6.50 8.01
N PHE A 30 -3.90 -6.08 8.46
CA PHE A 30 -3.67 -5.75 9.87
C PHE A 30 -4.57 -4.59 10.34
N ALA A 31 -4.71 -3.55 9.52
CA ALA A 31 -5.57 -2.42 9.85
C ALA A 31 -7.05 -2.81 9.93
N ILE A 32 -7.54 -3.62 8.99
CA ILE A 32 -8.93 -4.12 8.98
C ILE A 32 -9.18 -5.07 10.15
N LEU A 33 -8.24 -5.99 10.41
CA LEU A 33 -8.30 -6.90 11.54
C LEU A 33 -8.35 -6.14 12.87
N PHE A 34 -7.55 -5.09 13.01
CA PHE A 34 -7.58 -4.23 14.19
C PHE A 34 -8.99 -3.63 14.41
N PHE A 35 -9.62 -3.10 13.37
CA PHE A 35 -10.98 -2.58 13.46
C PHE A 35 -11.98 -3.68 13.85
N TYR A 36 -11.85 -4.88 13.29
CA TYR A 36 -12.68 -6.02 13.66
C TYR A 36 -12.50 -6.44 15.12
N CYS A 37 -11.27 -6.47 15.62
CA CYS A 37 -11.01 -6.75 17.03
C CYS A 37 -11.64 -5.67 17.94
N VAL A 38 -11.56 -4.40 17.55
CA VAL A 38 -12.25 -3.31 18.28
C VAL A 38 -13.76 -3.55 18.28
N TYR A 39 -14.36 -3.86 17.12
CA TYR A 39 -15.77 -4.23 17.03
C TYR A 39 -16.16 -5.34 18.02
N GLN A 40 -15.41 -6.44 18.02
CA GLN A 40 -15.68 -7.56 18.93
C GLN A 40 -15.54 -7.17 20.41
N MET A 41 -14.54 -6.36 20.76
CA MET A 41 -14.37 -5.84 22.12
C MET A 41 -15.60 -5.06 22.59
N PHE A 42 -16.23 -4.27 21.71
CA PHE A 42 -17.47 -3.55 22.04
C PHE A 42 -18.67 -4.49 22.24
N GLN A 43 -18.68 -5.66 21.59
CA GLN A 43 -19.67 -6.70 21.81
C GLN A 43 -19.37 -7.57 23.05
N GLY A 44 -18.25 -7.33 23.73
CA GLY A 44 -17.80 -8.14 24.87
C GLY A 44 -17.24 -9.51 24.48
N VAL A 45 -16.97 -9.73 23.20
CA VAL A 45 -16.39 -10.96 22.66
C VAL A 45 -14.89 -10.75 22.45
N PHE A 46 -14.06 -11.63 23.00
CA PHE A 46 -12.60 -11.57 22.86
C PHE A 46 -12.06 -12.68 21.94
N GLU A 47 -12.94 -13.31 21.17
CA GLU A 47 -12.62 -14.41 20.27
C GLU A 47 -12.87 -14.01 18.80
N ALA A 48 -11.77 -13.79 18.07
CA ALA A 48 -11.83 -13.49 16.65
C ALA A 48 -12.16 -14.76 15.84
N SER A 49 -13.18 -14.69 14.99
CA SER A 49 -13.54 -15.81 14.12
C SER A 49 -12.46 -16.05 13.06
N MET A 50 -11.92 -17.27 13.00
CA MET A 50 -10.92 -17.65 12.01
C MET A 50 -11.41 -17.51 10.57
N LEU A 51 -12.71 -17.73 10.32
CA LEU A 51 -13.32 -17.59 9.00
C LEU A 51 -13.26 -16.13 8.53
N HIS A 52 -13.65 -15.20 9.40
CA HIS A 52 -13.59 -13.76 9.13
C HIS A 52 -12.16 -13.30 8.84
N MET A 53 -11.17 -13.78 9.60
CA MET A 53 -9.77 -13.47 9.36
C MET A 53 -9.30 -13.98 7.99
N ALA A 54 -9.69 -15.20 7.61
CA ALA A 54 -9.36 -15.78 6.30
C ALA A 54 -9.99 -14.98 5.15
N GLU A 55 -11.25 -14.57 5.30
CA GLU A 55 -11.93 -13.72 4.33
C GLU A 55 -11.29 -12.33 4.21
N MET A 56 -10.89 -11.72 5.32
CA MET A 56 -10.23 -10.42 5.34
C MET A 56 -8.89 -10.46 4.60
N ILE A 57 -8.04 -11.46 4.88
CA ILE A 57 -6.74 -11.57 4.20
C ILE A 57 -6.92 -11.84 2.70
N LEU A 58 -7.85 -12.74 2.31
CA LEU A 58 -8.17 -13.00 0.91
C LEU A 58 -8.68 -11.75 0.20
N SER A 59 -9.57 -11.00 0.84
CA SER A 59 -10.09 -9.73 0.32
C SER A 59 -8.96 -8.71 0.10
N CYS A 60 -8.01 -8.62 1.03
CA CYS A 60 -6.85 -7.75 0.91
C CYS A 60 -5.94 -8.14 -0.23
N TYR A 61 -5.71 -9.43 -0.45
CA TYR A 61 -4.97 -9.90 -1.62
C TYR A 61 -5.69 -9.54 -2.91
N ILE A 62 -6.96 -9.92 -3.06
CA ILE A 62 -7.73 -9.68 -4.29
C ILE A 62 -7.75 -8.18 -4.62
N ILE A 63 -8.06 -7.33 -3.64
CA ILE A 63 -8.09 -5.89 -3.83
C ILE A 63 -6.69 -5.36 -4.12
N GLY A 64 -5.65 -5.82 -3.42
CA GLY A 64 -4.26 -5.47 -3.71
C GLY A 64 -3.86 -5.77 -5.16
N TYR A 65 -4.18 -6.97 -5.65
CA TYR A 65 -3.96 -7.33 -7.06
C TYR A 65 -4.73 -6.40 -7.99
N VAL A 66 -6.02 -6.14 -7.75
CA VAL A 66 -6.82 -5.21 -8.57
C VAL A 66 -6.23 -3.79 -8.55
N GLN A 67 -5.75 -3.31 -7.41
CA GLN A 67 -5.13 -1.98 -7.29
C GLN A 67 -3.86 -1.85 -8.14
N VAL A 68 -2.99 -2.86 -8.11
CA VAL A 68 -1.71 -2.84 -8.85
C VAL A 68 -1.93 -3.00 -10.35
N TYR A 69 -2.82 -3.90 -10.77
CA TYR A 69 -3.02 -4.23 -12.18
C TYR A 69 -4.04 -3.33 -12.89
N CYS A 70 -5.11 -2.87 -12.22
CA CYS A 70 -6.16 -2.03 -12.83
C CYS A 70 -5.93 -0.54 -12.60
N TYR A 71 -5.41 -0.12 -11.44
CA TYR A 71 -5.31 1.29 -11.05
C TYR A 71 -3.88 1.85 -11.07
N LYS A 72 -2.92 1.13 -11.65
CA LYS A 72 -1.51 1.56 -11.77
C LYS A 72 -0.91 2.07 -10.44
N ASN A 73 -1.09 1.36 -9.33
CA ASN A 73 -0.57 1.76 -8.01
C ASN A 73 -0.91 3.22 -7.66
N PHE A 74 -2.20 3.56 -7.58
CA PHE A 74 -2.64 4.93 -7.25
C PHE A 74 -2.01 5.45 -5.93
N ASP A 75 -1.67 4.55 -5.03
CA ASP A 75 -1.01 4.77 -3.74
C ASP A 75 0.48 5.15 -3.87
N GLU A 76 1.09 5.00 -5.04
CA GLU A 76 2.43 5.51 -5.39
C GLU A 76 2.39 6.77 -6.28
N ALA A 77 1.21 7.28 -6.62
CA ALA A 77 1.06 8.41 -7.51
C ALA A 77 1.66 9.70 -6.93
N ASP A 78 2.24 10.54 -7.79
CA ASP A 78 2.92 11.79 -7.40
C ASP A 78 1.96 12.83 -6.78
N SER A 79 0.67 12.75 -7.08
CA SER A 79 -0.35 13.66 -6.58
C SER A 79 -1.66 12.92 -6.33
N LEU A 80 -2.39 13.31 -5.27
CA LEU A 80 -3.80 12.92 -5.10
C LEU A 80 -4.65 13.67 -6.13
N GLY A 81 -4.66 13.17 -7.36
CA GLY A 81 -5.58 13.62 -8.38
C GLY A 81 -6.96 12.99 -8.21
N VAL A 82 -7.86 13.33 -9.14
CA VAL A 82 -9.22 12.78 -9.18
C VAL A 82 -9.20 11.27 -9.43
N SER A 83 -8.23 10.77 -10.18
CA SER A 83 -8.09 9.34 -10.48
C SER A 83 -7.76 8.51 -9.22
N GLU A 84 -6.91 9.03 -8.34
CA GLU A 84 -6.49 8.39 -7.10
C GLU A 84 -7.64 8.36 -6.08
N TRP A 85 -8.39 9.46 -5.97
CA TRP A 85 -9.61 9.50 -5.15
C TRP A 85 -10.67 8.51 -5.62
N MET A 86 -10.85 8.35 -6.94
CA MET A 86 -11.74 7.32 -7.49
C MET A 86 -11.28 5.92 -7.11
N GLY A 87 -9.96 5.65 -7.11
CA GLY A 87 -9.39 4.39 -6.65
C GLY A 87 -9.67 4.11 -5.16
N ILE A 88 -9.45 5.10 -4.29
CA ILE A 88 -9.74 5.01 -2.85
C ILE A 88 -11.22 4.72 -2.61
N ILE A 89 -12.10 5.48 -3.26
CA ILE A 89 -13.55 5.33 -3.11
C ILE A 89 -13.99 3.96 -3.61
N ALA A 90 -13.53 3.53 -4.79
CA ALA A 90 -13.87 2.22 -5.34
C ALA A 90 -13.43 1.08 -4.42
N CYS A 91 -12.19 1.12 -3.91
CA CYS A 91 -11.68 0.08 -3.01
C CYS A 91 -12.41 0.09 -1.66
N THR A 92 -12.72 1.28 -1.13
CA THR A 92 -13.52 1.43 0.09
C THR A 92 -14.91 0.83 -0.10
N CYS A 93 -15.58 1.12 -1.21
CA CYS A 93 -16.87 0.53 -1.54
C CYS A 93 -16.80 -0.99 -1.62
N PHE A 94 -15.75 -1.55 -2.24
CA PHE A 94 -15.53 -2.99 -2.30
C PHE A 94 -15.36 -3.61 -0.91
N TYR A 95 -14.50 -3.06 -0.05
CA TYR A 95 -14.33 -3.54 1.32
C TYR A 95 -15.62 -3.45 2.13
N THR A 96 -16.37 -2.35 1.98
CA THR A 96 -17.64 -2.15 2.69
C THR A 96 -18.68 -3.18 2.24
N LEU A 97 -18.79 -3.43 0.93
CA LEU A 97 -19.68 -4.45 0.37
C LEU A 97 -19.31 -5.85 0.87
N LEU A 98 -18.02 -6.22 0.82
CA LEU A 98 -17.55 -7.51 1.32
C LEU A 98 -17.86 -7.67 2.82
N SER A 99 -17.62 -6.64 3.63
CA SER A 99 -17.94 -6.69 5.06
C SER A 99 -19.43 -6.90 5.35
N TYR A 100 -20.31 -6.37 4.48
CA TYR A 100 -21.76 -6.50 4.63
C TYR A 100 -22.26 -7.88 4.16
N PHE A 101 -21.73 -8.38 3.03
CA PHE A 101 -22.09 -9.69 2.49
C PHE A 101 -21.58 -10.85 3.34
N LEU A 102 -20.37 -10.71 3.88
CA LEU A 102 -19.71 -11.71 4.72
C LEU A 102 -20.05 -11.53 6.21
N GLU A 103 -20.95 -10.61 6.53
CA GLU A 103 -21.50 -10.40 7.88
C GLU A 103 -20.44 -10.07 8.95
N TRP A 104 -19.34 -9.42 8.57
CA TRP A 104 -18.22 -9.15 9.48
C TRP A 104 -18.58 -8.34 10.72
N PHE A 105 -19.66 -7.55 10.65
CA PHE A 105 -20.13 -6.71 11.74
C PHE A 105 -21.61 -6.97 12.05
N ASP A 106 -22.08 -8.21 11.87
CA ASP A 106 -23.47 -8.63 12.11
C ASP A 106 -24.50 -7.76 11.36
N LYS A 107 -24.13 -7.26 10.18
CA LYS A 107 -24.92 -6.31 9.35
C LYS A 107 -25.31 -5.01 10.07
N ASN A 108 -24.63 -4.65 11.17
CA ASN A 108 -24.92 -3.43 11.88
C ASN A 108 -24.40 -2.20 11.11
N TRP A 109 -25.34 -1.41 10.60
CA TRP A 109 -25.06 -0.25 9.76
C TRP A 109 -24.11 0.77 10.40
N TRP A 110 -24.17 0.96 11.73
CA TRP A 110 -23.29 1.91 12.43
C TRP A 110 -21.82 1.48 12.38
N TRP A 111 -21.55 0.20 12.57
CA TRP A 111 -20.20 -0.36 12.52
C TRP A 111 -19.68 -0.43 11.09
N THR A 112 -20.54 -0.76 10.12
CA THR A 112 -20.18 -0.73 8.70
C THR A 112 -19.83 0.68 8.22
N LEU A 113 -20.57 1.71 8.66
CA LEU A 113 -20.23 3.11 8.36
C LEU A 113 -18.91 3.53 9.03
N GLY A 114 -18.71 3.14 10.30
CA GLY A 114 -17.45 3.36 11.00
C GLY A 114 -16.27 2.72 10.28
N PHE A 115 -16.46 1.49 9.79
CA PHE A 115 -15.47 0.76 8.99
C PHE A 115 -15.16 1.47 7.68
N MET A 116 -16.18 1.93 6.95
CA MET A 116 -16.02 2.69 5.71
C MET A 116 -15.16 3.95 5.94
N ALA A 117 -15.48 4.74 6.97
CA ALA A 117 -14.71 5.93 7.33
C ALA A 117 -13.27 5.57 7.72
N TYR A 118 -13.10 4.49 8.50
CA TYR A 118 -11.79 4.00 8.91
C TYR A 118 -10.92 3.57 7.72
N VAL A 119 -11.47 2.85 6.74
CA VAL A 119 -10.76 2.43 5.52
C VAL A 119 -10.30 3.64 4.69
N ILE A 120 -11.13 4.69 4.57
CA ILE A 120 -10.73 5.93 3.88
C ILE A 120 -9.56 6.59 4.60
N VAL A 121 -9.64 6.73 5.93
CA VAL A 121 -8.56 7.31 6.75
C VAL A 121 -7.28 6.48 6.60
N MET A 122 -7.38 5.15 6.63
CA MET A 122 -6.26 4.25 6.41
C MET A 122 -5.60 4.50 5.05
N TYR A 123 -6.36 4.60 3.96
CA TYR A 123 -5.80 4.92 2.63
C TYR A 123 -5.10 6.28 2.59
N VAL A 124 -5.68 7.30 3.23
CA VAL A 124 -5.07 8.63 3.33
C VAL A 124 -3.75 8.56 4.12
N CYS A 125 -3.71 7.84 5.23
CA CYS A 125 -2.49 7.63 6.02
C CYS A 125 -1.40 6.92 5.20
N VAL A 126 -1.77 5.86 4.49
CA VAL A 126 -0.84 5.09 3.64
C VAL A 126 -0.28 5.97 2.53
N TYR A 127 -1.11 6.81 1.89
CA TYR A 127 -0.64 7.80 0.93
C TYR A 127 0.43 8.73 1.52
N TYR A 128 0.21 9.27 2.72
CA TYR A 128 1.21 10.13 3.37
C TYR A 128 2.50 9.41 3.72
N ILE A 129 2.42 8.13 4.13
CA ILE A 129 3.59 7.29 4.39
C ILE A 129 4.40 7.11 3.10
N TYR A 130 3.76 6.74 1.99
CA TYR A 130 4.44 6.58 0.70
C TYR A 130 5.04 7.88 0.19
N LYS A 131 4.32 8.99 0.31
CA LYS A 131 4.83 10.32 -0.05
C LYS A 131 6.07 10.70 0.75
N SER A 132 6.06 10.40 2.05
CA SER A 132 7.21 10.66 2.93
C SER A 132 8.40 9.77 2.58
N LYS A 133 8.15 8.47 2.36
CA LYS A 133 9.17 7.49 1.96
C LYS A 133 9.85 7.92 0.65
N ARG A 134 9.07 8.28 -0.36
CA ARG A 134 9.60 8.73 -1.66
C ARG A 134 10.48 9.98 -1.52
N ARG A 135 10.06 10.96 -0.71
CA ARG A 135 10.87 12.16 -0.46
C ARG A 135 12.20 11.85 0.25
N ILE A 136 12.24 10.82 1.09
CA ILE A 136 13.47 10.35 1.74
C ILE A 136 14.37 9.65 0.72
N ASP A 137 13.81 8.77 -0.10
CA ASP A 137 14.54 8.04 -1.14
C ASP A 137 15.11 8.99 -2.20
N ASP A 138 14.36 10.01 -2.63
CA ASP A 138 14.83 11.05 -3.56
C ASP A 138 16.00 11.86 -2.97
N LYS A 139 15.99 12.14 -1.67
CA LYS A 139 17.10 12.85 -1.00
C LYS A 139 18.37 11.98 -0.96
N ARG A 140 18.23 10.71 -0.59
CA ARG A 140 19.35 9.76 -0.57
C ARG A 140 19.97 9.60 -1.95
N LEU A 141 19.15 9.43 -2.99
CA LEU A 141 19.64 9.30 -4.36
C LEU A 141 20.44 10.54 -4.82
N ASN A 142 19.98 11.74 -4.45
CA ASN A 142 20.70 12.97 -4.75
C ASN A 142 22.02 13.10 -3.97
N GLU A 143 22.09 12.62 -2.73
CA GLU A 143 23.34 12.55 -1.97
C GLU A 143 24.34 11.58 -2.61
N ASP A 144 23.89 10.38 -2.98
CA ASP A 144 24.72 9.38 -3.66
C ASP A 144 25.28 9.94 -4.98
N LEU A 145 24.45 10.60 -5.79
CA LEU A 145 24.87 11.26 -7.03
C LEU A 145 25.96 12.32 -6.80
N ARG A 146 25.85 13.11 -5.72
CA ARG A 146 26.86 14.12 -5.37
C ARG A 146 28.18 13.47 -4.95
N LEU A 147 28.12 12.39 -4.19
CA LEU A 147 29.31 11.62 -3.78
C LEU A 147 30.02 11.05 -5.01
N PHE A 148 29.29 10.43 -5.94
CA PHE A 148 29.86 9.91 -7.19
C PHE A 148 30.48 11.02 -8.07
N GLN A 149 29.84 12.19 -8.18
CA GLN A 149 30.40 13.31 -8.94
C GLN A 149 31.67 13.88 -8.29
N ALA A 150 31.71 13.97 -6.96
CA ALA A 150 32.90 14.41 -6.23
C ALA A 150 34.06 13.42 -6.38
N GLU A 151 33.78 12.12 -6.30
CA GLU A 151 34.79 11.08 -6.50
C GLU A 151 35.37 11.10 -7.92
N HIS A 152 34.53 11.21 -8.96
CA HIS A 152 35.00 11.34 -10.34
C HIS A 152 35.81 12.61 -10.59
N LYS A 153 35.43 13.74 -9.99
CA LYS A 153 36.18 14.99 -10.12
C LYS A 153 37.57 14.87 -9.49
N ASN A 154 37.67 14.26 -8.31
CA ASN A 154 38.94 14.07 -7.60
C ASN A 154 39.89 13.08 -8.31
N VAL A 155 39.36 12.12 -9.08
CA VAL A 155 40.18 11.23 -9.92
C VAL A 155 40.73 12.01 -11.12
N HIS A 156 39.89 12.82 -11.79
CA HIS A 156 40.33 13.62 -12.94
C HIS A 156 41.38 14.69 -12.57
N ASP A 157 41.29 15.27 -11.37
CA ASP A 157 42.24 16.29 -10.85
C ASP A 157 43.59 15.69 -10.39
N LYS A 158 43.68 14.36 -10.24
CA LYS A 158 44.92 13.65 -9.88
C LYS A 158 45.70 13.14 -11.10
N ASP A 159 45.06 13.12 -12.26
CA ASP A 159 45.63 12.65 -13.53
C ASP A 159 46.15 13.82 -14.41
N GLU A 160 46.01 15.08 -13.97
CA GLU A 160 46.68 16.29 -14.50
C GLU A 160 47.89 16.70 -13.63
#